data_AF-A0A952V2L1-F1
#
_entry.id   AF-A0A952V2L1-F1
#
_cell.length_a   1.000
_cell.length_b   1.000
_cell.length_c   1.000
_cell.angle_alpha   90.00
_cell.angle_beta   90.00
_cell.angle_gamma   90.00
#
_symmetry.space_group_name_H-M   'P 1'
#
loop_
_entity.id
_entity.type
_entity.pdbx_description
1 polymer ?
#
loop_
_entity_poly.entity_id
_entity_poly.type
_entity_poly.pdbx_seq_one_letter_code
_entity_poly.pdbx_strand_id
1 'polypeptide(L)'
;MGYPIQIALRYLGSKKRAFVSVGTLFAMLGVALGVAALAIVMSVTGGFQEQFREKVLGVNAHVIVLKYAVHFRDYRDVMKKVEAVPGVVAVAPFVINPMMVTHGERTATGVLLKGVDPELMPKVLDLPRHISKGSLAGMRKPGAKPPAAPHDAFTPKTGMSYDDADAGASRESFLDVIEKQILADNANEMAADAGAADIGTLIATGASNEIANAPKTAREPAPADPLDVILGGHPPAAAAAADAPAPDLHPAGDVVPSGGYTSQLPDEDFLPESVDPDPCRSPEQVKALPGVVIGSSLARRLGVGLEDCLQITSPQIGMTYGASGSRPPIAKQFRVIAIFEAGFDQYDSKLVYTDLYEAQTFYEQGDSVTGVEARVDDIEKAADIAKQVDKILSNSVYHTMDWRELNHGLFTALLIQQIAMSVVLTLIIVVAAFTVIATLIMVVLDKKKEIALLKAIGASDDAILRVFVYQGGIIGLVGTGIGLVLGYVSCKLLNAYGFPLDPKVYFISKLPVNVRPTEFIITGIVAILICLVATIFPAFYAARLRPSDGLRSE
;
A
#
# COMPACT_ATOMS: atom_id res chain seq x y z
N MET A 1 41.26 17.85 -41.01
CA MET A 1 39.81 18.13 -40.97
C MET A 1 39.30 18.24 -42.39
N GLY A 2 38.29 17.46 -42.78
CA GLY A 2 37.79 17.45 -44.16
C GLY A 2 37.12 18.78 -44.58
N TYR A 3 37.20 19.10 -45.87
CA TYR A 3 36.56 20.26 -46.51
C TYR A 3 35.10 20.54 -46.07
N PRO A 4 34.22 19.52 -45.85
CA PRO A 4 32.85 19.74 -45.40
C PRO A 4 32.72 20.37 -44.01
N ILE A 5 33.62 20.05 -43.07
CA ILE A 5 33.59 20.57 -41.70
C ILE A 5 33.96 22.06 -41.68
N GLN A 6 34.90 22.48 -42.52
CA GLN A 6 35.31 23.89 -42.63
C GLN A 6 34.19 24.78 -43.18
N ILE A 7 33.40 24.25 -44.14
CA ILE A 7 32.22 24.96 -44.67
C ILE A 7 31.13 25.06 -43.60
N ALA A 8 30.84 23.96 -42.89
CA ALA A 8 29.84 23.96 -41.82
C ALA A 8 30.16 25.01 -40.74
N LEU A 9 31.41 25.07 -40.26
CA LEU A 9 31.85 26.07 -39.28
C LEU A 9 31.74 27.51 -39.79
N ARG A 10 32.06 27.77 -41.07
CA ARG A 10 31.87 29.10 -41.68
C ARG A 10 30.41 29.49 -41.79
N TYR A 11 29.51 28.54 -42.01
CA TYR A 11 28.08 28.80 -42.08
C TYR A 11 27.47 29.11 -40.71
N LEU A 12 28.00 28.53 -39.63
CA LEU A 12 27.65 28.90 -38.25
C LEU A 12 28.12 30.32 -37.86
N GLY A 13 29.31 30.75 -38.31
CA GLY A 13 30.00 31.95 -37.79
C GLY A 13 30.02 33.20 -38.68
N SER A 14 29.28 33.25 -39.79
CA SER A 14 29.39 34.36 -40.75
C SER A 14 28.77 35.67 -40.24
N LYS A 15 29.63 36.64 -39.88
CA LYS A 15 29.26 38.00 -39.42
C LYS A 15 28.51 38.86 -40.46
N LYS A 16 28.46 38.47 -41.74
CA LYS A 16 27.88 39.30 -42.82
C LYS A 16 26.34 39.26 -42.91
N ARG A 17 25.67 38.36 -42.17
CA ARG A 17 24.21 38.35 -42.01
C ARG A 17 23.84 37.91 -40.59
N ALA A 18 23.55 38.87 -39.71
CA ALA A 18 23.18 38.63 -38.31
C ALA A 18 22.03 37.62 -38.15
N PHE A 19 21.12 37.55 -39.13
CA PHE A 19 19.93 36.69 -39.11
C PHE A 19 20.26 35.18 -39.05
N VAL A 20 21.27 34.71 -39.79
CA VAL A 20 21.68 33.29 -39.81
C VAL A 20 22.31 32.89 -38.47
N SER A 21 23.06 33.80 -37.83
CA SER A 21 23.65 33.57 -36.51
C SER A 21 22.60 33.51 -35.40
N VAL A 22 21.53 34.29 -35.51
CA VAL A 22 20.44 34.35 -34.51
C VAL A 22 19.61 33.07 -34.52
N GLY A 23 19.23 32.55 -35.71
CA GLY A 23 18.48 31.30 -35.81
C GLY A 23 19.25 30.11 -35.23
N THR A 24 20.56 30.05 -35.48
CA THR A 24 21.44 29.00 -34.94
C THR A 24 21.57 29.08 -33.41
N LEU A 25 21.60 30.30 -32.85
CA LEU A 25 21.59 30.51 -31.39
C LEU A 25 20.29 30.03 -30.76
N PHE A 26 19.13 30.34 -31.36
CA PHE A 26 17.84 29.84 -30.88
C PHE A 26 17.74 28.31 -30.93
N ALA A 27 18.28 27.68 -31.98
CA ALA A 27 18.35 26.22 -32.06
C ALA A 27 19.19 25.63 -30.92
N MET A 28 20.39 26.18 -30.69
CA MET A 28 21.27 25.73 -29.61
C MET A 28 20.64 25.94 -28.23
N LEU A 29 19.96 27.06 -28.00
CA LEU A 29 19.24 27.31 -26.74
C LEU A 29 18.06 26.36 -26.54
N GLY A 30 17.28 26.10 -27.60
CA GLY A 30 16.16 25.15 -27.55
C GLY A 30 16.63 23.73 -27.18
N VAL A 31 17.70 23.26 -27.83
CA VAL A 31 18.33 21.97 -27.50
C VAL A 31 18.90 21.98 -26.08
N ALA A 32 19.61 23.05 -25.69
CA ALA A 32 20.20 23.16 -24.36
C ALA A 32 19.13 23.12 -23.24
N LEU A 33 18.04 23.87 -23.39
CA LEU A 33 16.95 23.89 -22.43
C LEU A 33 16.22 22.53 -22.37
N GLY A 34 15.99 21.88 -23.52
CA GLY A 34 15.37 20.56 -23.57
C GLY A 34 16.21 19.49 -22.87
N VAL A 35 17.53 19.47 -23.14
CA VAL A 35 18.47 18.53 -22.50
C VAL A 35 18.64 18.82 -21.01
N ALA A 36 18.70 20.09 -20.61
CA ALA A 36 18.79 20.47 -19.21
C ALA A 36 17.54 20.01 -18.44
N ALA A 37 16.35 20.28 -18.97
CA ALA A 37 15.09 19.86 -18.36
C ALA A 37 15.01 18.34 -18.22
N LEU A 38 15.38 17.59 -19.27
CA LEU A 38 15.44 16.13 -19.26
C LEU A 38 16.37 15.59 -18.17
N ALA A 39 17.60 16.12 -18.11
CA ALA A 39 18.59 15.69 -17.12
C ALA A 39 18.14 15.96 -15.68
N ILE A 40 17.52 17.13 -15.43
CA ILE A 40 16.97 17.48 -14.11
C ILE A 40 15.84 16.53 -13.72
N VAL A 41 14.87 16.29 -14.62
CA VAL A 41 13.73 15.42 -14.34
C VAL A 41 14.17 14.00 -14.04
N MET A 42 15.11 13.44 -14.81
CA MET A 42 15.65 12.10 -14.52
C MET A 42 16.36 12.06 -13.16
N SER A 43 17.20 13.05 -12.87
CA SER A 43 17.95 13.14 -11.61
C SER A 43 17.05 13.26 -10.37
N VAL A 44 15.97 14.04 -10.45
CA VAL A 44 14.98 14.18 -9.37
C VAL A 44 14.18 12.89 -9.22
N THR A 45 13.72 12.29 -10.32
CA THR A 45 12.92 11.06 -10.29
C THR A 45 13.73 9.89 -9.73
N GLY A 46 14.97 9.71 -10.22
CA GLY A 46 15.89 8.69 -9.74
C GLY A 46 16.28 8.90 -8.27
N GLY A 47 16.50 10.16 -7.86
CA GLY A 47 16.75 10.52 -6.47
C GLY A 47 15.58 10.15 -5.54
N PHE A 48 14.34 10.43 -5.97
CA PHE A 48 13.15 10.08 -5.20
C PHE A 48 12.97 8.57 -5.07
N GLN A 49 13.11 7.83 -6.17
CA GLN A 49 13.03 6.36 -6.16
C GLN A 49 14.07 5.74 -5.21
N GLU A 50 15.29 6.27 -5.20
CA GLU A 50 16.36 5.74 -4.36
C GLU A 50 16.16 6.05 -2.88
N GLN A 51 15.87 7.31 -2.53
CA GLN A 51 15.57 7.65 -1.13
C GLN A 51 14.35 6.92 -0.61
N PHE A 52 13.33 6.76 -1.46
CA PHE A 52 12.15 6.01 -1.07
C PHE A 52 12.48 4.55 -0.81
N ARG A 53 13.22 3.92 -1.73
CA ARG A 53 13.70 2.54 -1.56
C ARG A 53 14.48 2.39 -0.26
N GLU A 54 15.48 3.24 -0.02
CA GLU A 54 16.30 3.15 1.18
C GLU A 54 15.47 3.27 2.48
N LYS A 55 14.54 4.23 2.54
CA LYS A 55 13.70 4.45 3.73
C LYS A 55 12.66 3.36 3.97
N VAL A 56 12.05 2.81 2.93
CA VAL A 56 11.07 1.72 3.09
C VAL A 56 11.72 0.42 3.51
N LEU A 57 12.94 0.17 3.06
CA LEU A 57 13.68 -1.05 3.38
C LEU A 57 14.28 -1.04 4.79
N GLY A 58 14.56 0.14 5.34
CA GLY A 58 15.22 0.25 6.64
C GLY A 58 14.45 -0.37 7.82
N VAL A 59 13.13 -0.54 7.70
CA VAL A 59 12.27 -1.02 8.81
C VAL A 59 11.33 -2.18 8.45
N ASN A 60 11.33 -2.62 7.18
CA ASN A 60 10.49 -3.73 6.71
C ASN A 60 11.34 -4.94 6.31
N ALA A 61 10.71 -6.11 6.32
CA ALA A 61 11.29 -7.30 5.72
C ALA A 61 11.22 -7.23 4.18
N HIS A 62 12.11 -7.95 3.52
CA HIS A 62 12.16 -7.98 2.05
C HIS A 62 11.05 -8.87 1.46
N VAL A 63 10.68 -9.93 2.18
CA VAL A 63 9.62 -10.87 1.81
C VAL A 63 8.77 -11.17 3.04
N ILE A 64 7.46 -11.24 2.87
CA ILE A 64 6.50 -11.57 3.93
C ILE A 64 5.61 -12.72 3.47
N VAL A 65 5.44 -13.72 4.31
CA VAL A 65 4.48 -14.80 4.14
C VAL A 65 3.32 -14.58 5.12
N LEU A 66 2.14 -14.33 4.60
CA LEU A 66 0.89 -14.29 5.36
C LEU A 66 0.10 -15.58 5.16
N LYS A 67 -0.79 -15.87 6.10
CA LYS A 67 -1.75 -16.97 6.00
C LYS A 67 -3.16 -16.37 5.88
N TYR A 68 -3.97 -16.86 4.93
CA TYR A 68 -5.36 -16.42 4.80
C TYR A 68 -6.28 -16.93 5.92
N ALA A 69 -5.83 -17.93 6.69
CA ALA A 69 -6.58 -18.49 7.81
C ALA A 69 -6.48 -17.62 9.09
N VAL A 70 -7.46 -17.77 9.98
CA VAL A 70 -7.56 -17.01 11.24
C VAL A 70 -6.36 -17.24 12.18
N HIS A 71 -5.77 -18.44 12.15
CA HIS A 71 -4.62 -18.78 12.99
C HIS A 71 -3.46 -19.35 12.18
N PHE A 72 -2.29 -18.77 12.39
CA PHE A 72 -1.00 -19.22 11.84
C PHE A 72 -0.17 -19.87 12.95
N ARG A 73 -0.55 -21.08 13.37
CA ARG A 73 0.12 -21.85 14.45
C ARG A 73 1.34 -22.64 13.94
N ASP A 74 1.30 -23.04 12.68
CA ASP A 74 2.31 -23.80 11.94
C ASP A 74 3.48 -22.93 11.40
N TYR A 75 3.62 -21.69 11.90
CA TYR A 75 4.63 -20.74 11.43
C TYR A 75 6.06 -21.27 11.57
N ARG A 76 6.34 -22.11 12.57
CA ARG A 76 7.68 -22.69 12.77
C ARG A 76 8.09 -23.63 11.64
N ASP A 77 7.15 -24.38 11.07
CA ASP A 77 7.42 -25.26 9.94
C ASP A 77 7.55 -24.45 8.64
N VAL A 78 6.74 -23.41 8.49
CA VAL A 78 6.88 -22.46 7.37
C VAL A 78 8.22 -21.73 7.42
N MET A 79 8.66 -21.27 8.60
CA MET A 79 9.95 -20.62 8.78
C MET A 79 11.10 -21.51 8.29
N LYS A 80 11.12 -22.80 8.66
CA LYS A 80 12.14 -23.75 8.19
C LYS A 80 12.14 -23.92 6.67
N LYS A 81 10.95 -23.95 6.05
CA LYS A 81 10.82 -24.05 4.59
C LYS A 81 11.31 -22.78 3.89
N VAL A 82 10.99 -21.61 4.44
CA VAL A 82 11.41 -20.31 3.90
C VAL A 82 12.92 -20.12 4.04
N GLU A 83 13.50 -20.52 5.19
CA GLU A 83 14.95 -20.45 5.44
C GLU A 83 15.75 -21.38 4.52
N ALA A 84 15.15 -22.48 4.05
CA ALA A 84 15.78 -23.39 3.08
C ALA A 84 15.86 -22.82 1.65
N VAL A 85 15.21 -21.68 1.36
CA VAL A 85 15.21 -21.08 0.01
C VAL A 85 16.53 -20.35 -0.25
N PRO A 86 17.22 -20.62 -1.37
CA PRO A 86 18.43 -19.91 -1.73
C PRO A 86 18.21 -18.39 -1.80
N GLY A 87 19.07 -17.63 -1.13
CA GLY A 87 19.00 -16.17 -1.04
C GLY A 87 18.27 -15.63 0.19
N VAL A 88 17.61 -16.48 0.99
CA VAL A 88 17.08 -16.09 2.30
C VAL A 88 18.20 -16.11 3.36
N VAL A 89 18.42 -14.98 4.02
CA VAL A 89 19.47 -14.78 5.05
C VAL A 89 18.95 -15.09 6.44
N ALA A 90 17.72 -14.68 6.75
CA ALA A 90 17.12 -14.87 8.06
C ALA A 90 15.60 -14.80 7.97
N VAL A 91 14.93 -15.43 8.93
CA VAL A 91 13.47 -15.49 9.03
C VAL A 91 13.02 -15.24 10.47
N ALA A 92 11.91 -14.52 10.66
CA ALA A 92 11.34 -14.21 11.98
C ALA A 92 9.80 -14.20 11.93
N PRO A 93 9.11 -14.64 12.99
CA PRO A 93 7.67 -14.48 13.11
C PRO A 93 7.30 -13.08 13.57
N PHE A 94 6.10 -12.63 13.20
CA PHE A 94 5.54 -11.37 13.73
C PHE A 94 4.03 -11.44 13.87
N VAL A 95 3.51 -10.63 14.78
CA VAL A 95 2.07 -10.36 14.88
C VAL A 95 1.87 -8.87 14.68
N ILE A 96 0.87 -8.45 13.92
CA ILE A 96 0.56 -7.03 13.73
C ILE A 96 -0.95 -6.82 13.76
N ASN A 97 -1.42 -5.90 14.60
CA ASN A 97 -2.82 -5.49 14.64
C ASN A 97 -2.97 -3.98 14.88
N PRO A 98 -4.00 -3.34 14.32
CA PRO A 98 -4.33 -1.95 14.60
C PRO A 98 -4.81 -1.79 16.05
N MET A 99 -4.20 -0.87 16.78
CA MET A 99 -4.45 -0.58 18.20
C MET A 99 -4.63 0.93 18.42
N MET A 100 -5.14 1.33 19.58
CA MET A 100 -5.20 2.73 20.01
C MET A 100 -4.22 2.98 21.14
N VAL A 101 -3.46 4.05 21.04
CA VAL A 101 -2.47 4.46 22.03
C VAL A 101 -2.91 5.74 22.73
N THR A 102 -2.85 5.75 24.06
CA THR A 102 -3.20 6.89 24.92
C THR A 102 -2.10 7.16 25.95
N HIS A 103 -1.91 8.43 26.30
CA HIS A 103 -1.01 8.86 27.37
C HIS A 103 -1.63 10.04 28.13
N GLY A 104 -1.99 9.81 29.39
CA GLY A 104 -2.74 10.77 30.21
C GLY A 104 -4.06 11.17 29.56
N GLU A 105 -4.37 12.47 29.58
CA GLU A 105 -5.61 13.04 28.98
C GLU A 105 -5.49 13.33 27.47
N ARG A 106 -4.39 12.92 26.81
CA ARG A 106 -4.21 13.20 25.38
C ARG A 106 -5.11 12.32 24.52
N THR A 107 -5.45 12.83 23.33
CA THR A 107 -6.27 12.12 22.36
C THR A 107 -5.65 10.79 21.95
N ALA A 108 -6.49 9.75 21.96
CA ALA A 108 -6.11 8.43 21.51
C ALA A 108 -5.67 8.45 20.04
N THR A 109 -4.49 7.91 19.76
CA THR A 109 -3.93 7.84 18.41
C THR A 109 -3.95 6.40 17.92
N GLY A 110 -4.48 6.16 16.71
CA GLY A 110 -4.43 4.84 16.07
C GLY A 110 -3.01 4.48 15.63
N VAL A 111 -2.55 3.29 16.02
CA VAL A 111 -1.22 2.75 15.74
C VAL A 111 -1.32 1.31 15.22
N LEU A 112 -0.25 0.79 14.65
CA LEU A 112 -0.04 -0.63 14.37
C LEU A 112 0.91 -1.16 15.43
N LEU A 113 0.40 -1.97 16.35
CA LEU A 113 1.23 -2.67 17.32
C LEU A 113 1.76 -3.94 16.66
N LYS A 114 3.08 -4.06 16.57
CA LYS A 114 3.81 -5.18 15.99
C LYS A 114 4.55 -5.95 17.08
N GLY A 115 4.12 -7.18 17.34
CA GLY A 115 4.83 -8.13 18.17
C GLY A 115 5.98 -8.77 17.40
N VAL A 116 7.20 -8.65 17.93
CA VAL A 116 8.42 -9.18 17.31
C VAL A 116 9.23 -9.99 18.32
N ASP A 117 9.95 -11.00 17.83
CA ASP A 117 10.91 -11.71 18.67
C ASP A 117 12.22 -10.89 18.75
N PRO A 118 12.64 -10.41 19.94
CA PRO A 118 13.81 -9.54 20.08
C PRO A 118 15.15 -10.21 19.71
N GLU A 119 15.21 -11.55 19.63
CA GLU A 119 16.42 -12.28 19.26
C GLU A 119 16.51 -12.53 17.75
N LEU A 120 15.37 -12.83 17.11
CA LEU A 120 15.30 -13.10 15.67
C LEU A 120 15.14 -11.83 14.84
N MET A 121 14.37 -10.86 15.32
CA MET A 121 14.06 -9.63 14.61
C MET A 121 15.32 -8.90 14.12
N PRO A 122 16.39 -8.70 14.92
CA PRO A 122 17.60 -7.98 14.47
C PRO A 122 18.30 -8.58 13.25
N LYS A 123 18.05 -9.86 12.95
CA LYS A 123 18.58 -10.53 11.76
C LYS A 123 17.74 -10.23 10.51
N VAL A 124 16.46 -9.94 10.69
CA VAL A 124 15.50 -9.73 9.60
C VAL A 124 15.24 -8.25 9.32
N LEU A 125 15.11 -7.43 10.37
CA LEU A 125 14.81 -6.00 10.28
C LEU A 125 16.02 -5.16 10.70
N ASP A 126 16.23 -4.04 10.02
CA ASP A 126 17.29 -3.07 10.35
C ASP A 126 16.85 -2.05 11.45
N LEU A 127 15.77 -2.33 12.19
CA LEU A 127 15.28 -1.49 13.30
C LEU A 127 16.38 -1.06 14.30
N PRO A 128 17.35 -1.91 14.73
CA PRO A 128 18.35 -1.52 15.72
C PRO A 128 19.24 -0.37 15.24
N ARG A 129 19.43 -0.22 13.92
CA ARG A 129 20.19 0.90 13.33
C ARG A 129 19.42 2.22 13.35
N HIS A 130 18.10 2.16 13.49
CA HIS A 130 17.19 3.30 13.47
C HIS A 130 16.77 3.75 14.87
N ILE A 131 17.31 3.14 15.94
CA ILE A 131 17.04 3.57 17.30
C ILE A 131 17.78 4.89 17.55
N SER A 132 17.02 5.96 17.81
CA SER A 132 17.57 7.28 18.12
C SER A 132 17.85 7.45 19.61
N LYS A 133 17.02 6.84 20.47
CA LYS A 133 17.15 6.89 21.94
C LYS A 133 16.75 5.55 22.57
N GLY A 134 17.44 5.15 23.63
CA GLY A 134 17.14 3.93 24.39
C GLY A 134 17.77 2.66 23.81
N SER A 135 17.24 1.50 24.18
CA SER A 135 17.74 0.18 23.75
C SER A 135 16.59 -0.83 23.65
N LEU A 136 16.76 -1.89 22.85
CA LEU A 136 15.81 -3.02 22.79
C LEU A 136 15.88 -3.91 24.03
N ALA A 137 16.86 -3.69 24.91
CA ALA A 137 16.97 -4.41 26.18
C ALA A 137 15.72 -4.19 27.04
N GLY A 138 15.16 -5.28 27.58
CA GLY A 138 13.95 -5.23 28.39
C GLY A 138 12.63 -5.25 27.62
N MET A 139 12.66 -5.49 26.29
CA MET A 139 11.45 -5.73 25.50
C MET A 139 10.71 -7.00 25.96
N ARG A 140 11.45 -8.11 26.12
CA ARG A 140 10.92 -9.39 26.63
C ARG A 140 11.09 -9.48 28.14
N LYS A 141 10.01 -9.84 28.84
CA LYS A 141 10.05 -10.12 30.28
C LYS A 141 10.88 -11.39 30.56
N PRO A 142 11.68 -11.43 31.64
CA PRO A 142 12.40 -12.64 32.02
C PRO A 142 11.45 -13.83 32.22
N GLY A 143 11.72 -14.96 31.55
CA GLY A 143 10.90 -16.17 31.66
C GLY A 143 9.58 -16.16 30.87
N ALA A 144 9.35 -15.18 29.99
CA ALA A 144 8.19 -15.17 29.10
C ALA A 144 8.16 -16.40 28.20
N LYS A 145 7.00 -17.03 28.05
CA LYS A 145 6.75 -18.19 27.19
C LYS A 145 5.61 -17.88 26.22
N PRO A 146 5.56 -18.57 25.05
CA PRO A 146 4.42 -18.46 24.15
C PRO A 146 3.11 -18.77 24.91
N PRO A 147 2.07 -17.94 24.73
CA PRO A 147 0.78 -18.19 25.37
C PRO A 147 0.20 -19.52 24.90
N ALA A 148 -0.40 -20.26 25.83
CA ALA A 148 -1.08 -21.50 25.50
C ALA A 148 -2.21 -21.21 24.50
N ALA A 149 -2.46 -22.16 23.59
CA ALA A 149 -3.59 -22.05 22.67
C ALA A 149 -4.88 -21.91 23.51
N PRO A 150 -5.80 -21.00 23.14
CA PRO A 150 -7.15 -21.01 23.68
C PRO A 150 -7.69 -22.43 23.53
N HIS A 151 -8.30 -22.97 24.57
CA HIS A 151 -9.03 -24.22 24.45
C HIS A 151 -10.09 -24.02 23.37
N ASP A 152 -9.89 -24.64 22.20
CA ASP A 152 -10.93 -24.68 21.18
C ASP A 152 -12.15 -25.33 21.86
N ALA A 153 -13.23 -24.57 22.03
CA ALA A 153 -14.49 -25.08 22.61
C ALA A 153 -15.06 -26.29 21.84
N PHE A 154 -14.48 -26.57 20.66
CA PHE A 154 -14.78 -27.69 19.78
C PHE A 154 -13.77 -28.84 19.82
N THR A 155 -12.79 -28.84 20.74
CA THR A 155 -12.11 -30.09 21.06
C THR A 155 -13.06 -30.92 21.93
N PRO A 156 -13.70 -31.99 21.41
CA PRO A 156 -14.43 -32.88 22.30
C PRO A 156 -13.40 -33.37 23.32
N LYS A 157 -13.74 -33.26 24.61
CA LYS A 157 -12.93 -33.84 25.69
C LYS A 157 -12.81 -35.33 25.40
N THR A 158 -11.76 -35.73 24.72
CA THR A 158 -11.35 -37.11 24.53
C THR A 158 -10.85 -37.56 25.89
N GLY A 159 -11.79 -38.06 26.69
CA GLY A 159 -11.63 -38.24 28.12
C GLY A 159 -12.94 -38.50 28.86
N MET A 160 -14.11 -38.35 28.23
CA MET A 160 -15.27 -39.14 28.63
C MET A 160 -15.15 -40.53 28.02
N SER A 161 -14.45 -41.40 28.74
CA SER A 161 -14.54 -42.85 28.57
C SER A 161 -16.00 -43.24 28.80
N TYR A 162 -16.72 -43.59 27.75
CA TYR A 162 -18.06 -44.19 27.82
C TYR A 162 -17.95 -45.67 28.18
N ASP A 163 -17.25 -46.02 29.27
CA ASP A 163 -17.11 -47.42 29.71
C ASP A 163 -17.82 -47.73 31.04
N ASP A 164 -18.50 -46.77 31.66
CA ASP A 164 -19.30 -47.03 32.87
C ASP A 164 -20.67 -46.35 32.78
N ALA A 165 -21.60 -46.96 32.01
CA ALA A 165 -23.04 -46.84 32.24
C ALA A 165 -23.81 -47.93 31.47
N ASP A 166 -24.27 -48.92 32.24
CA ASP A 166 -25.34 -49.87 31.96
C ASP A 166 -25.29 -50.72 30.68
N ALA A 167 -24.83 -51.95 30.92
CA ALA A 167 -25.30 -53.14 30.21
C ALA A 167 -26.83 -53.24 30.29
N GLY A 168 -27.53 -53.05 29.16
CA GLY A 168 -28.95 -53.36 29.09
C GLY A 168 -29.79 -52.58 28.09
N ALA A 169 -29.35 -52.41 26.84
CA ALA A 169 -30.26 -52.20 25.71
C ALA A 169 -29.50 -52.34 24.39
N SER A 170 -29.90 -53.32 23.57
CA SER A 170 -29.49 -53.45 22.17
C SER A 170 -29.85 -52.16 21.41
N ARG A 171 -28.86 -51.31 21.14
CA ARG A 171 -29.01 -50.16 20.24
C ARG A 171 -28.67 -50.59 18.83
N GLU A 172 -29.68 -50.66 17.97
CA GLU A 172 -29.50 -50.78 16.52
C GLU A 172 -28.63 -49.63 16.01
N SER A 173 -27.73 -49.95 15.08
CA SER A 173 -26.87 -48.95 14.44
C SER A 173 -27.75 -47.89 13.77
N PHE A 174 -27.36 -46.62 13.86
CA PHE A 174 -28.06 -45.53 13.19
C PHE A 174 -28.18 -45.77 11.66
N LEU A 175 -27.26 -46.56 11.09
CA LEU A 175 -27.33 -47.00 9.71
C LEU A 175 -28.44 -48.05 9.47
N ASP A 176 -28.71 -48.94 10.41
CA ASP A 176 -29.83 -49.91 10.32
C ASP A 176 -31.19 -49.20 10.37
N VAL A 177 -31.28 -48.12 11.14
CA VAL A 177 -32.51 -47.30 11.23
C VAL A 177 -32.76 -46.59 9.89
N ILE A 178 -31.71 -46.05 9.27
CA ILE A 178 -31.81 -45.42 7.95
C ILE A 178 -32.16 -46.46 6.87
N GLU A 179 -31.55 -47.64 6.91
CA GLU A 179 -31.81 -48.71 5.94
C GLU A 179 -33.24 -49.26 6.06
N LYS A 180 -33.75 -49.44 7.29
CA LYS A 180 -35.16 -49.78 7.52
C LYS A 180 -36.12 -48.68 7.06
N GLN A 181 -35.76 -47.41 7.22
CA GLN A 181 -36.61 -46.31 6.77
C GLN A 181 -36.68 -46.22 5.24
N ILE A 182 -35.55 -46.44 4.55
CA ILE A 182 -35.50 -46.49 3.08
C ILE A 182 -36.30 -47.69 2.54
N LEU A 183 -36.23 -48.85 3.21
CA LEU A 183 -37.02 -50.03 2.85
C LEU A 183 -38.53 -49.83 3.11
N ALA A 184 -38.91 -49.08 4.15
CA ALA A 184 -40.29 -48.76 4.46
C ALA A 184 -40.90 -47.76 3.46
N ASP A 185 -40.13 -46.76 3.01
CA ASP A 185 -40.58 -45.80 2.01
C ASP A 185 -40.75 -46.46 0.62
N ASN A 186 -39.81 -47.33 0.22
CA ASN A 186 -39.92 -48.10 -1.03
C ASN A 186 -41.09 -49.10 -1.03
N ALA A 187 -41.45 -49.65 0.14
CA ALA A 187 -42.62 -50.53 0.27
C ALA A 187 -43.95 -49.77 0.14
N ASN A 188 -43.98 -48.48 0.51
CA ASN A 188 -45.16 -47.62 0.36
C ASN A 188 -45.34 -47.08 -1.06
N GLU A 189 -44.25 -46.90 -1.84
CA GLU A 189 -44.35 -46.54 -3.26
C GLU A 189 -44.87 -47.68 -4.14
N MET A 190 -44.63 -48.95 -3.76
CA MET A 190 -45.18 -50.12 -4.48
C MET A 190 -46.66 -50.41 -4.15
N ALA A 191 -47.27 -49.72 -3.18
CA ALA A 191 -48.69 -49.86 -2.84
C ALA A 191 -49.59 -48.76 -3.46
N ALA A 192 -49.01 -47.76 -4.13
CA ALA A 192 -49.72 -46.63 -4.73
C ALA A 192 -49.89 -46.73 -6.27
N ASP A 193 -49.40 -47.80 -6.91
CA ASP A 193 -49.52 -48.03 -8.38
C ASP A 193 -50.68 -49.00 -8.75
N ALA A 194 -51.82 -48.83 -8.09
CA ALA A 194 -53.08 -49.47 -8.46
C ALA A 194 -54.21 -48.43 -8.52
N GLY A 195 -54.08 -47.49 -9.46
CA GLY A 195 -55.06 -46.41 -9.65
C GLY A 195 -54.75 -45.52 -10.85
N ALA A 196 -54.64 -46.11 -12.03
CA ALA A 196 -54.40 -45.39 -13.29
C ALA A 196 -55.53 -44.41 -13.65
N ALA A 197 -55.18 -43.18 -14.04
CA ALA A 197 -55.83 -42.45 -15.13
C ALA A 197 -54.87 -41.41 -15.73
N ASP A 198 -54.75 -41.48 -17.05
CA ASP A 198 -53.63 -41.07 -17.89
C ASP A 198 -53.72 -39.60 -18.37
N ILE A 199 -52.67 -38.85 -18.07
CA ILE A 199 -52.48 -37.41 -18.39
C ILE A 199 -52.24 -37.20 -19.91
N GLY A 200 -52.04 -38.28 -20.69
CA GLY A 200 -51.93 -38.23 -22.15
C GLY A 200 -53.20 -37.80 -22.90
N THR A 201 -54.37 -37.82 -22.25
CA THR A 201 -55.67 -37.53 -22.90
C THR A 201 -56.10 -36.06 -22.83
N LEU A 202 -55.46 -35.23 -21.98
CA LEU A 202 -55.84 -33.82 -21.79
C LEU A 202 -55.04 -32.85 -22.67
N ILE A 203 -53.99 -33.32 -23.35
CA ILE A 203 -53.13 -32.49 -24.21
C ILE A 203 -53.62 -32.49 -25.68
N ALA A 204 -54.63 -33.30 -26.02
CA ALA A 204 -55.07 -33.54 -27.39
C ALA A 204 -56.28 -32.69 -27.89
N THR A 205 -56.82 -31.76 -27.11
CA THR A 205 -57.87 -30.84 -27.60
C THR A 205 -57.45 -29.39 -27.41
N GLY A 206 -56.76 -28.86 -28.42
CA GLY A 206 -56.51 -27.44 -28.55
C GLY A 206 -57.77 -26.67 -28.95
N ALA A 207 -57.94 -25.47 -28.42
CA ALA A 207 -58.64 -24.38 -29.08
C ALA A 207 -58.23 -23.05 -28.45
N SER A 208 -57.57 -22.23 -29.28
CA SER A 208 -57.14 -20.88 -29.03
C SER A 208 -58.32 -19.90 -29.06
N ASN A 209 -58.17 -18.81 -28.30
CA ASN A 209 -58.84 -17.51 -28.42
C ASN A 209 -60.37 -17.46 -28.27
N GLU A 210 -60.82 -16.95 -27.11
CA GLU A 210 -61.79 -15.84 -27.13
C GLU A 210 -61.84 -15.10 -25.78
N ILE A 211 -62.12 -13.80 -25.88
CA ILE A 211 -62.54 -12.85 -24.84
C ILE A 211 -61.40 -12.07 -24.13
N ALA A 212 -60.86 -11.13 -24.89
CA ALA A 212 -60.65 -9.77 -24.38
C ALA A 212 -62.02 -9.08 -24.21
N ASN A 213 -62.44 -8.80 -22.97
CA ASN A 213 -63.13 -7.57 -22.54
C ASN A 213 -63.78 -7.69 -21.13
N ALA A 214 -63.17 -7.00 -20.15
CA ALA A 214 -63.72 -6.33 -18.96
C ALA A 214 -64.50 -7.15 -17.89
N PRO A 215 -64.66 -6.64 -16.63
CA PRO A 215 -64.11 -5.43 -16.00
C PRO A 215 -63.27 -5.69 -14.73
N LYS A 216 -62.51 -4.65 -14.32
CA LYS A 216 -61.81 -4.58 -13.02
C LYS A 216 -62.82 -4.57 -11.86
N THR A 217 -62.73 -5.52 -10.93
CA THR A 217 -63.25 -5.36 -9.57
C THR A 217 -62.36 -6.06 -8.54
N ALA A 218 -62.00 -5.29 -7.53
CA ALA A 218 -61.61 -5.61 -6.15
C ALA A 218 -60.82 -6.90 -5.88
N ARG A 219 -59.57 -6.67 -5.45
CA ARG A 219 -58.63 -7.64 -4.89
C ARG A 219 -58.94 -7.79 -3.39
N GLU A 220 -59.39 -8.95 -2.96
CA GLU A 220 -59.43 -9.34 -1.53
C GLU A 220 -58.03 -9.83 -1.13
N PRO A 221 -57.39 -9.25 -0.09
CA PRO A 221 -56.05 -9.63 0.33
C PRO A 221 -56.02 -10.81 1.32
N ALA A 222 -54.88 -11.51 1.27
CA ALA A 222 -54.46 -12.67 2.05
C ALA A 222 -54.46 -12.45 3.58
N PRO A 223 -54.52 -13.54 4.39
CA PRO A 223 -54.66 -13.46 5.84
C PRO A 223 -53.39 -12.92 6.54
N ALA A 224 -53.63 -12.31 7.71
CA ALA A 224 -52.69 -11.49 8.47
C ALA A 224 -51.52 -12.25 9.11
N ASP A 225 -50.43 -11.51 9.25
CA ASP A 225 -49.16 -11.81 9.90
C ASP A 225 -49.36 -12.09 11.41
N PRO A 226 -48.81 -13.18 12.00
CA PRO A 226 -48.95 -13.50 13.42
C PRO A 226 -48.47 -12.39 14.40
N LEU A 227 -47.74 -11.40 13.90
CA LEU A 227 -47.26 -10.24 14.68
C LEU A 227 -48.35 -9.21 15.02
N ASP A 228 -49.47 -9.16 14.28
CA ASP A 228 -50.55 -8.18 14.50
C ASP A 228 -51.52 -8.58 15.63
N VAL A 229 -51.48 -9.83 16.09
CA VAL A 229 -52.27 -10.31 17.24
C VAL A 229 -51.62 -9.91 18.57
N ILE A 230 -50.30 -9.68 18.58
CA ILE A 230 -49.55 -9.29 19.79
C ILE A 230 -49.59 -7.76 19.99
N LEU A 231 -49.84 -6.98 18.93
CA LEU A 231 -49.88 -5.51 18.96
C LEU A 231 -51.30 -4.93 18.80
N GLY A 232 -52.31 -5.62 19.37
CA GLY A 232 -53.71 -5.19 19.36
C GLY A 232 -53.90 -3.69 19.63
N GLY A 233 -54.41 -3.00 18.61
CA GLY A 233 -54.48 -1.54 18.54
C GLY A 233 -55.45 -0.87 19.52
N HIS A 234 -55.10 0.37 19.87
CA HIS A 234 -56.05 1.39 20.31
C HIS A 234 -56.02 2.55 19.31
N PRO A 235 -57.19 3.16 18.98
CA PRO A 235 -57.31 4.21 17.97
C PRO A 235 -56.69 5.55 18.43
N PRO A 236 -56.38 6.48 17.50
CA PRO A 236 -55.79 7.77 17.84
C PRO A 236 -56.85 8.68 18.46
N ALA A 237 -56.80 8.84 19.78
CA ALA A 237 -57.63 9.82 20.47
C ALA A 237 -57.00 11.21 20.35
N ALA A 238 -57.87 12.15 19.95
CA ALA A 238 -57.58 13.56 19.73
C ALA A 238 -56.89 14.25 20.91
N ALA A 239 -56.12 15.29 20.57
CA ALA A 239 -55.58 16.27 21.51
C ALA A 239 -56.68 16.85 22.40
N ALA A 240 -56.69 16.45 23.67
CA ALA A 240 -57.43 17.11 24.74
C ALA A 240 -56.57 17.06 26.02
N ALA A 241 -56.47 18.21 26.66
CA ALA A 241 -55.63 18.48 27.83
C ALA A 241 -55.87 17.51 29.00
N ALA A 242 -54.80 17.10 29.67
CA ALA A 242 -54.85 16.47 30.98
C ALA A 242 -53.55 16.76 31.76
N ASP A 243 -53.54 17.88 32.48
CA ASP A 243 -52.78 18.04 33.72
C ASP A 243 -53.38 17.07 34.76
N ALA A 244 -52.75 15.91 34.96
CA ALA A 244 -52.93 15.09 36.16
C ALA A 244 -51.76 14.10 36.28
N PRO A 245 -51.05 14.00 37.42
CA PRO A 245 -50.02 12.99 37.62
C PRO A 245 -50.65 11.60 37.77
N ALA A 246 -50.07 10.60 37.11
CA ALA A 246 -50.40 9.20 37.35
C ALA A 246 -50.04 8.79 38.79
N PRO A 247 -50.80 7.92 39.46
CA PRO A 247 -50.48 7.49 40.81
C PRO A 247 -49.25 6.56 40.82
N ASP A 248 -48.22 6.98 41.56
CA ASP A 248 -47.01 6.21 41.87
C ASP A 248 -47.38 4.92 42.62
N LEU A 249 -47.33 3.78 41.95
CA LEU A 249 -47.46 2.45 42.55
C LEU A 249 -46.08 1.84 42.87
N HIS A 250 -45.17 2.65 43.39
CA HIS A 250 -43.97 2.14 44.05
C HIS A 250 -44.34 1.77 45.49
N PRO A 251 -43.93 0.59 46.01
CA PRO A 251 -44.06 0.30 47.42
C PRO A 251 -43.20 1.30 48.21
N ALA A 252 -43.86 2.31 48.80
CA ALA A 252 -43.24 3.27 49.69
C ALA A 252 -43.25 2.70 51.12
N GLY A 253 -42.06 2.43 51.64
CA GLY A 253 -41.85 2.00 53.00
C GLY A 253 -40.39 2.19 53.37
N ASP A 254 -40.09 3.28 54.07
CA ASP A 254 -38.80 3.44 54.74
C ASP A 254 -38.83 2.61 56.03
N VAL A 255 -38.38 1.36 55.94
CA VAL A 255 -38.08 0.58 57.14
C VAL A 255 -36.75 1.09 57.68
N VAL A 256 -36.78 2.12 58.51
CA VAL A 256 -35.62 2.53 59.31
C VAL A 256 -35.63 1.69 60.59
N PRO A 257 -34.64 0.80 60.83
CA PRO A 257 -34.53 0.08 62.08
C PRO A 257 -34.37 1.08 63.24
N SER A 258 -34.93 0.80 64.41
CA SER A 258 -34.95 1.68 65.60
C SER A 258 -33.58 2.00 66.21
N GLY A 259 -32.47 1.64 65.55
CA GLY A 259 -31.08 1.98 65.90
C GLY A 259 -30.32 2.77 64.82
N GLY A 260 -30.96 3.16 63.71
CA GLY A 260 -30.29 3.80 62.57
C GLY A 260 -29.33 2.88 61.83
N TYR A 261 -28.90 3.28 60.63
CA TYR A 261 -27.86 2.57 59.89
C TYR A 261 -26.50 2.89 60.54
N THR A 262 -26.00 2.01 61.42
CA THR A 262 -24.67 2.14 62.04
C THR A 262 -23.53 1.69 61.11
N SER A 263 -23.74 1.82 59.80
CA SER A 263 -22.71 1.64 58.78
C SER A 263 -22.35 3.01 58.25
N GLN A 264 -21.33 3.64 58.84
CA GLN A 264 -20.54 4.57 58.06
C GLN A 264 -19.91 3.73 56.94
N LEU A 265 -20.33 3.95 55.69
CA LEU A 265 -19.48 3.60 54.56
C LEU A 265 -18.13 4.26 54.85
N PRO A 266 -17.00 3.55 54.76
CA PRO A 266 -15.70 4.18 54.86
C PRO A 266 -15.69 5.39 53.92
N ASP A 267 -15.29 6.56 54.42
CA ASP A 267 -15.46 7.82 53.67
C ASP A 267 -14.67 7.85 52.35
N GLU A 268 -13.78 6.88 52.12
CA GLU A 268 -12.79 6.93 51.06
C GLU A 268 -12.41 5.48 50.67
N ASP A 269 -12.88 4.98 49.51
CA ASP A 269 -12.37 3.77 48.83
C ASP A 269 -10.94 4.03 48.27
N PHE A 270 -10.06 4.62 49.07
CA PHE A 270 -8.66 4.77 48.69
C PHE A 270 -7.96 3.44 48.97
N LEU A 271 -7.83 2.66 47.91
CA LEU A 271 -6.90 1.55 47.87
C LEU A 271 -5.52 2.07 48.36
N PRO A 272 -4.83 1.35 49.27
CA PRO A 272 -3.49 1.74 49.70
C PRO A 272 -2.59 1.94 48.47
N GLU A 273 -1.60 2.84 48.50
CA GLU A 273 -0.72 3.13 47.33
C GLU A 273 -0.05 1.87 46.74
N SER A 274 0.10 0.80 47.52
CA SER A 274 0.58 -0.51 47.07
C SER A 274 -0.41 -1.30 46.18
N VAL A 275 -1.67 -0.88 46.14
CA VAL A 275 -2.81 -1.43 45.39
C VAL A 275 -3.45 -0.31 44.55
N ASP A 276 -2.68 0.70 44.15
CA ASP A 276 -3.15 1.67 43.15
C ASP A 276 -3.38 0.93 41.82
N PRO A 277 -4.60 0.98 41.24
CA PRO A 277 -4.93 0.29 40.00
C PRO A 277 -4.21 0.88 38.77
N ASP A 278 -3.47 1.99 38.91
CA ASP A 278 -2.69 2.57 37.82
C ASP A 278 -1.18 2.26 37.94
N PRO A 279 -0.69 1.19 37.27
CA PRO A 279 0.74 0.83 37.23
C PRO A 279 1.66 1.92 36.67
N CYS A 280 1.11 2.98 36.07
CA CYS A 280 1.87 4.12 35.56
C CYS A 280 2.33 5.11 36.64
N ARG A 281 1.83 5.03 37.89
CA ARG A 281 2.14 6.02 38.94
C ARG A 281 3.48 5.80 39.66
N SER A 282 3.90 4.55 39.85
CA SER A 282 5.15 4.27 40.56
C SER A 282 6.30 3.92 39.59
N PRO A 283 7.49 4.55 39.71
CA PRO A 283 8.63 4.25 38.84
C PRO A 283 9.10 2.79 38.89
N GLU A 284 8.85 2.10 40.00
CA GLU A 284 9.20 0.68 40.17
C GLU A 284 8.23 -0.25 39.43
N GLN A 285 6.92 0.03 39.47
CA GLN A 285 5.94 -0.75 38.69
C GLN A 285 6.12 -0.50 37.20
N VAL A 286 6.44 0.73 36.78
CA VAL A 286 6.72 1.05 35.38
C VAL A 286 7.88 0.22 34.84
N LYS A 287 8.94 -0.02 35.62
CA LYS A 287 10.05 -0.92 35.22
C LYS A 287 9.63 -2.37 35.03
N ALA A 288 8.60 -2.84 35.72
CA ALA A 288 8.07 -4.20 35.59
C ALA A 288 7.12 -4.36 34.39
N LEU A 289 6.66 -3.26 33.79
CA LEU A 289 5.81 -3.28 32.60
C LEU A 289 6.55 -3.79 31.36
N PRO A 290 5.83 -4.43 30.42
CA PRO A 290 6.41 -4.85 29.14
C PRO A 290 6.98 -3.65 28.38
N GLY A 291 8.15 -3.85 27.77
CA GLY A 291 8.80 -2.82 26.98
C GLY A 291 8.10 -2.60 25.64
N VAL A 292 7.98 -1.34 25.25
CA VAL A 292 7.48 -0.92 23.95
C VAL A 292 8.45 0.06 23.29
N VAL A 293 8.58 -0.05 21.97
CA VAL A 293 9.40 0.80 21.14
C VAL A 293 8.48 1.61 20.23
N ILE A 294 8.62 2.93 20.26
CA ILE A 294 7.71 3.85 19.56
C ILE A 294 8.46 4.72 18.55
N GLY A 295 7.78 5.19 17.53
CA GLY A 295 8.37 6.09 16.53
C GLY A 295 8.53 7.52 17.05
N SER A 296 9.50 8.26 16.50
CA SER A 296 9.86 9.61 16.93
C SER A 296 8.70 10.62 16.81
N SER A 297 7.91 10.53 15.73
CA SER A 297 6.74 11.39 15.50
C SER A 297 5.59 11.07 16.46
N LEU A 298 5.38 9.79 16.76
CA LEU A 298 4.39 9.35 17.75
C LEU A 298 4.77 9.83 19.15
N ALA A 299 6.05 9.68 19.53
CA ALA A 299 6.57 10.14 20.82
C ALA A 299 6.37 11.66 21.01
N ARG A 300 6.71 12.46 19.98
CA ARG A 300 6.47 13.92 19.99
C ARG A 300 4.99 14.28 20.12
N ARG A 301 4.10 13.56 19.43
CA ARG A 301 2.65 13.82 19.47
C ARG A 301 2.03 13.50 20.83
N LEU A 302 2.45 12.39 21.43
CA LEU A 302 1.98 11.94 22.74
C LEU A 302 2.73 12.62 23.91
N GLY A 303 3.80 13.36 23.62
CA GLY A 303 4.63 14.01 24.63
C GLY A 303 5.27 13.03 25.61
N VAL A 304 5.72 11.86 25.10
CA VAL A 304 6.35 10.78 25.88
C VAL A 304 7.85 10.70 25.59
N GLY A 305 8.62 10.40 26.63
CA GLY A 305 10.06 10.12 26.62
C GLY A 305 10.37 8.65 26.88
N LEU A 306 11.64 8.38 27.18
CA LEU A 306 12.07 7.06 27.66
C LEU A 306 11.57 6.84 29.08
N GLU A 307 11.26 5.58 29.41
CA GLU A 307 10.75 5.14 30.72
C GLU A 307 9.35 5.64 31.08
N ASP A 308 8.68 6.36 30.19
CA ASP A 308 7.29 6.77 30.40
C ASP A 308 6.32 5.60 30.20
N CYS A 309 5.20 5.66 30.90
CA CYS A 309 4.13 4.67 30.83
C CYS A 309 3.11 5.03 29.75
N LEU A 310 2.63 4.03 29.02
CA LEU A 310 1.82 4.21 27.84
C LEU A 310 0.73 3.15 27.79
N GLN A 311 -0.52 3.57 27.59
CA GLN A 311 -1.65 2.67 27.51
C GLN A 311 -1.95 2.34 26.04
N ILE A 312 -2.03 1.05 25.75
CA ILE A 312 -2.44 0.53 24.45
C ILE A 312 -3.74 -0.23 24.64
N THR A 313 -4.75 0.13 23.84
CA THR A 313 -6.10 -0.41 23.92
C THR A 313 -6.49 -1.02 22.58
N SER A 314 -7.05 -2.23 22.59
CA SER A 314 -7.61 -2.84 21.39
C SER A 314 -8.87 -2.09 20.96
N PRO A 315 -8.96 -1.53 19.74
CA PRO A 315 -10.14 -0.83 19.29
C PRO A 315 -11.30 -1.82 19.11
N GLN A 316 -12.54 -1.35 19.28
CA GLN A 316 -13.77 -2.13 19.07
C GLN A 316 -14.05 -2.47 17.58
N ILE A 317 -13.02 -2.45 16.71
CA ILE A 317 -13.21 -2.48 15.26
C ILE A 317 -13.33 -3.94 14.81
N GLY A 318 -14.57 -4.42 14.80
CA GLY A 318 -14.98 -5.63 14.14
C GLY A 318 -16.06 -6.35 14.92
N MET A 319 -17.26 -6.44 14.34
CA MET A 319 -18.17 -7.54 14.64
C MET A 319 -17.48 -8.85 14.24
N THR A 320 -16.59 -9.38 15.08
CA THR A 320 -16.16 -10.76 14.95
C THR A 320 -17.37 -11.60 15.29
N TYR A 321 -18.06 -12.13 14.27
CA TYR A 321 -19.08 -13.17 14.40
C TYR A 321 -18.41 -14.47 14.90
N GLY A 322 -17.92 -14.44 16.13
CA GLY A 322 -17.68 -15.62 16.93
C GLY A 322 -18.85 -15.79 17.89
N ALA A 323 -19.14 -17.03 18.27
CA ALA A 323 -20.27 -17.41 19.13
C ALA A 323 -20.24 -16.78 20.55
N SER A 324 -19.33 -15.84 20.86
CA SER A 324 -19.08 -15.27 22.18
C SER A 324 -19.44 -13.78 22.35
N GLY A 325 -20.17 -13.15 21.41
CA GLY A 325 -20.64 -11.76 21.55
C GLY A 325 -19.56 -10.67 21.43
N SER A 326 -19.97 -9.40 21.60
CA SER A 326 -19.08 -8.22 21.61
C SER A 326 -18.10 -8.31 22.77
N ARG A 327 -16.81 -8.48 22.46
CA ARG A 327 -15.76 -8.50 23.48
C ARG A 327 -15.45 -7.08 23.96
N PRO A 328 -15.29 -6.86 25.27
CA PRO A 328 -14.86 -5.57 25.78
C PRO A 328 -13.43 -5.27 25.30
N PRO A 329 -13.09 -3.99 25.06
CA PRO A 329 -11.74 -3.61 24.68
C PRO A 329 -10.76 -3.94 25.81
N ILE A 330 -9.63 -4.55 25.47
CA ILE A 330 -8.58 -4.85 26.42
C ILE A 330 -7.58 -3.69 26.36
N ALA A 331 -7.33 -3.07 27.51
CA ALA A 331 -6.29 -2.07 27.68
C ALA A 331 -5.13 -2.67 28.47
N LYS A 332 -3.91 -2.47 27.99
CA LYS A 332 -2.68 -2.85 28.69
C LYS A 332 -1.72 -1.68 28.73
N GLN A 333 -0.95 -1.61 29.80
CA GLN A 333 0.08 -0.59 29.99
C GLN A 333 1.45 -1.14 29.61
N PHE A 334 2.24 -0.29 28.97
CA PHE A 334 3.59 -0.59 28.47
C PHE A 334 4.54 0.53 28.89
N ARG A 335 5.83 0.20 29.02
CA ARG A 335 6.89 1.18 29.28
C ARG A 335 7.69 1.46 28.02
N VAL A 336 7.93 2.73 27.71
CA VAL A 336 8.73 3.13 26.55
C VAL A 336 10.22 2.84 26.81
N ILE A 337 10.79 1.85 26.11
CA ILE A 337 12.20 1.46 26.27
C ILE A 337 13.12 2.06 25.21
N ALA A 338 12.56 2.37 24.03
CA ALA A 338 13.31 2.98 22.93
C ALA A 338 12.41 3.81 22.01
N ILE A 339 13.03 4.78 21.35
CA ILE A 339 12.42 5.61 20.31
C ILE A 339 13.21 5.40 19.02
N PHE A 340 12.52 5.02 17.93
CA PHE A 340 13.14 4.85 16.61
C PHE A 340 12.78 6.00 15.65
N GLU A 341 13.62 6.22 14.66
CA GLU A 341 13.42 7.16 13.57
C GLU A 341 13.75 6.46 12.25
N ALA A 342 12.72 6.01 11.53
CA ALA A 342 12.85 5.39 10.21
C ALA A 342 13.04 6.44 9.10
N GLY A 343 12.76 7.72 9.40
CA GLY A 343 12.81 8.80 8.42
C GLY A 343 11.61 8.82 7.46
N PHE A 344 10.60 7.98 7.71
CA PHE A 344 9.33 7.91 6.99
C PHE A 344 8.18 8.12 7.98
N ASP A 345 7.48 9.26 7.88
CA ASP A 345 6.54 9.68 8.92
C ASP A 345 5.38 8.69 9.13
N GLN A 346 4.98 7.93 8.10
CA GLN A 346 3.94 6.90 8.28
C GLN A 346 4.36 5.80 9.25
N TYR A 347 5.66 5.47 9.32
CA TYR A 347 6.19 4.51 10.29
C TYR A 347 6.43 5.19 11.63
N ASP A 348 7.07 6.36 11.64
CA ASP A 348 7.40 7.08 12.88
C ASP A 348 6.15 7.54 13.66
N SER A 349 5.00 7.69 13.00
CA SER A 349 3.74 8.14 13.63
C SER A 349 2.75 7.03 13.96
N LYS A 350 2.90 5.83 13.37
CA LYS A 350 1.92 4.73 13.53
C LYS A 350 2.51 3.43 14.02
N LEU A 351 3.78 3.13 13.79
CA LEU A 351 4.33 1.81 14.09
C LEU A 351 4.87 1.75 15.53
N VAL A 352 4.49 0.69 16.23
CA VAL A 352 4.86 0.45 17.64
C VAL A 352 5.31 -1.00 17.76
N TYR A 353 6.46 -1.27 18.36
CA TYR A 353 6.98 -2.63 18.52
C TYR A 353 6.94 -3.08 19.98
N THR A 354 6.58 -4.34 20.21
CA THR A 354 6.67 -5.00 21.53
C THR A 354 7.09 -6.45 21.37
N ASP A 355 7.28 -7.17 22.48
CA ASP A 355 7.61 -8.59 22.45
C ASP A 355 6.48 -9.43 21.83
N LEU A 356 6.87 -10.43 21.04
CA LEU A 356 5.96 -11.34 20.36
C LEU A 356 4.96 -12.00 21.33
N TYR A 357 5.42 -12.48 22.48
CA TYR A 357 4.56 -13.23 23.42
C TYR A 357 3.59 -12.30 24.14
N GLU A 358 4.02 -11.08 24.48
CA GLU A 358 3.14 -10.06 25.04
C GLU A 358 2.06 -9.66 24.02
N ALA A 359 2.42 -9.47 22.74
CA ALA A 359 1.46 -9.19 21.67
C ALA A 359 0.47 -10.33 21.45
N GLN A 360 0.94 -11.59 21.37
CA GLN A 360 0.08 -12.77 21.24
C GLN A 360 -0.92 -12.90 22.39
N THR A 361 -0.46 -12.63 23.62
CA THR A 361 -1.32 -12.62 24.82
C THR A 361 -2.32 -11.48 24.76
N PHE A 362 -1.89 -10.29 24.30
CA PHE A 362 -2.76 -9.13 24.19
C PHE A 362 -3.88 -9.31 23.15
N TYR A 363 -3.64 -10.10 22.10
CA TYR A 363 -4.66 -10.39 21.08
C TYR A 363 -5.49 -11.66 21.37
N GLU A 364 -5.21 -12.38 22.45
CA GLU A 364 -5.88 -13.63 22.81
C GLU A 364 -5.83 -14.71 21.70
N GLN A 365 -4.79 -14.69 20.86
CA GLN A 365 -4.66 -15.60 19.70
C GLN A 365 -3.90 -16.90 20.02
N GLY A 366 -3.40 -17.07 21.24
CA GLY A 366 -2.50 -18.17 21.63
C GLY A 366 -1.17 -18.13 20.88
N ASP A 367 -0.51 -19.29 20.72
CA ASP A 367 0.71 -19.43 19.90
C ASP A 367 0.36 -19.40 18.39
N SER A 368 -0.12 -18.24 17.93
CA SER A 368 -0.42 -17.93 16.54
C SER A 368 0.23 -16.59 16.18
N VAL A 369 0.60 -16.44 14.91
CA VAL A 369 1.21 -15.20 14.40
C VAL A 369 0.40 -14.64 13.24
N THR A 370 0.66 -13.39 12.84
CA THR A 370 0.03 -12.84 11.62
C THR A 370 0.78 -13.33 10.38
N GLY A 371 2.10 -13.44 10.47
CA GLY A 371 2.93 -13.85 9.35
C GLY A 371 4.36 -14.16 9.74
N VAL A 372 5.13 -14.49 8.71
CA VAL A 372 6.56 -14.75 8.78
C VAL A 372 7.28 -13.77 7.85
N GLU A 373 8.30 -13.11 8.38
CA GLU A 373 9.14 -12.14 7.69
C GLU A 373 10.49 -12.75 7.34
N ALA A 374 10.98 -12.46 6.14
CA ALA A 374 12.27 -12.95 5.67
C ALA A 374 13.13 -11.82 5.09
N ARG A 375 14.43 -11.85 5.43
CA ARG A 375 15.45 -11.00 4.83
C ARG A 375 16.14 -11.77 3.72
N VAL A 376 16.25 -11.16 2.55
CA VAL A 376 17.02 -11.69 1.42
C VAL A 376 18.38 -11.02 1.30
N ASP A 377 19.32 -11.71 0.66
CA ASP A 377 20.69 -11.25 0.38
C ASP A 377 20.74 -10.11 -0.65
N ASP A 378 19.95 -10.25 -1.73
CA ASP A 378 19.81 -9.29 -2.82
C ASP A 378 18.36 -8.91 -3.00
N ILE A 379 18.07 -7.63 -2.76
CA ILE A 379 16.70 -7.15 -2.77
C ILE A 379 16.07 -7.08 -4.17
N GLU A 380 16.88 -6.92 -5.21
CA GLU A 380 16.37 -6.88 -6.58
C GLU A 380 15.80 -8.24 -6.98
N LYS A 381 16.26 -9.33 -6.32
CA LYS A 381 15.75 -10.69 -6.47
C LYS A 381 14.60 -11.03 -5.51
N ALA A 382 14.18 -10.11 -4.64
CA ALA A 382 13.17 -10.38 -3.62
C ALA A 382 11.86 -10.90 -4.23
N ALA A 383 11.43 -10.40 -5.38
CA ALA A 383 10.23 -10.90 -6.06
C ALA A 383 10.39 -12.30 -6.66
N ASP A 384 11.58 -12.65 -7.13
CA ASP A 384 11.85 -14.00 -7.63
C ASP A 384 11.96 -15.00 -6.48
N ILE A 385 12.54 -14.58 -5.35
CA ILE A 385 12.58 -15.35 -4.10
C ILE A 385 11.17 -15.53 -3.54
N ALA A 386 10.34 -14.47 -3.52
CA ALA A 386 8.95 -14.55 -3.10
C ALA A 386 8.16 -15.58 -3.93
N LYS A 387 8.33 -15.61 -5.25
CA LYS A 387 7.74 -16.64 -6.12
C LYS A 387 8.25 -18.06 -5.84
N GLN A 388 9.53 -18.20 -5.49
CA GLN A 388 10.10 -19.49 -5.11
C GLN A 388 9.54 -19.99 -3.77
N VAL A 389 9.43 -19.10 -2.78
CA VAL A 389 8.80 -19.37 -1.49
C VAL A 389 7.34 -19.77 -1.69
N ASP A 390 6.59 -19.02 -2.50
CA ASP A 390 5.20 -19.33 -2.84
C ASP A 390 5.05 -20.72 -3.48
N LYS A 391 5.95 -21.05 -4.42
CA LYS A 391 5.99 -22.38 -5.05
C LYS A 391 6.33 -23.50 -4.06
N ILE A 392 7.19 -23.27 -3.07
CA ILE A 392 7.51 -24.28 -2.04
C ILE A 392 6.35 -24.45 -1.06
N LEU A 393 5.63 -23.37 -0.78
CA LEU A 393 4.48 -23.39 0.10
C LEU A 393 3.22 -23.95 -0.56
N SER A 394 3.12 -23.94 -1.91
CA SER A 394 2.22 -24.66 -2.85
C SER A 394 0.74 -24.83 -2.49
N ASN A 395 0.30 -24.29 -1.37
CA ASN A 395 -1.02 -24.42 -0.82
C ASN A 395 -1.65 -23.04 -0.91
N SER A 396 -2.88 -22.94 -1.44
CA SER A 396 -3.68 -21.71 -1.56
C SER A 396 -3.98 -20.99 -0.22
N VAL A 397 -3.40 -21.47 0.88
CA VAL A 397 -3.58 -20.99 2.24
C VAL A 397 -2.56 -19.89 2.59
N TYR A 398 -1.38 -19.91 1.97
CA TYR A 398 -0.33 -18.90 2.21
C TYR A 398 -0.26 -17.92 1.05
N HIS A 399 0.06 -16.67 1.37
CA HIS A 399 0.29 -15.61 0.39
C HIS A 399 1.66 -15.01 0.67
N THR A 400 2.55 -15.12 -0.30
CA THR A 400 3.89 -14.53 -0.21
C THR A 400 3.92 -13.22 -0.96
N MET A 401 4.33 -12.14 -0.29
CA MET A 401 4.46 -10.80 -0.86
C MET A 401 5.90 -10.34 -0.79
N ASP A 402 6.35 -9.62 -1.81
CA ASP A 402 7.60 -8.86 -1.74
C ASP A 402 7.37 -7.45 -1.20
N TRP A 403 8.45 -6.80 -0.80
CA TRP A 403 8.44 -5.44 -0.28
C TRP A 403 7.79 -4.40 -1.23
N ARG A 404 7.81 -4.61 -2.55
CA ARG A 404 7.13 -3.71 -3.51
C ARG A 404 5.62 -3.90 -3.50
N GLU A 405 5.15 -5.15 -3.41
CA GLU A 405 3.73 -5.48 -3.33
C GLU A 405 3.10 -4.96 -2.04
N LEU A 406 3.80 -5.09 -0.91
CA LEU A 406 3.36 -4.52 0.39
C LEU A 406 3.14 -3.01 0.33
N ASN A 407 3.85 -2.32 -0.56
CA ASN A 407 3.78 -0.88 -0.75
C ASN A 407 3.17 -0.51 -2.12
N HIS A 408 2.31 -1.38 -2.68
CA HIS A 408 1.77 -1.24 -4.04
C HIS A 408 1.18 0.14 -4.32
N GLY A 409 0.42 0.72 -3.38
CA GLY A 409 -0.18 2.05 -3.57
C GLY A 409 0.85 3.14 -3.89
N LEU A 410 2.02 3.05 -3.27
CA LEU A 410 3.08 4.03 -3.49
C LEU A 410 3.92 3.70 -4.74
N PHE A 411 4.28 2.43 -4.95
CA PHE A 411 4.99 2.05 -6.18
C PHE A 411 4.14 2.32 -7.43
N THR A 412 2.83 2.12 -7.35
CA THR A 412 1.90 2.48 -8.43
C THR A 412 1.88 3.99 -8.66
N ALA A 413 1.89 4.81 -7.60
CA ALA A 413 2.01 6.26 -7.74
C ALA A 413 3.32 6.67 -8.43
N LEU A 414 4.45 6.04 -8.07
CA LEU A 414 5.74 6.27 -8.73
C LEU A 414 5.71 5.88 -10.20
N LEU A 415 5.09 4.76 -10.55
CA LEU A 415 4.94 4.31 -11.93
C LEU A 415 4.06 5.27 -12.75
N ILE A 416 2.92 5.69 -12.19
CA ILE A 416 2.04 6.68 -12.82
C ILE A 416 2.79 8.00 -13.04
N GLN A 417 3.55 8.46 -12.04
CA GLN A 417 4.37 9.66 -12.17
C GLN A 417 5.44 9.50 -13.26
N GLN A 418 6.12 8.35 -13.33
CA GLN A 418 7.14 8.10 -14.34
C GLN A 418 6.54 8.07 -15.76
N ILE A 419 5.36 7.47 -15.93
CA ILE A 419 4.62 7.49 -17.19
C ILE A 419 4.25 8.94 -17.56
N ALA A 420 3.69 9.72 -16.63
CA ALA A 420 3.34 11.12 -16.88
C ALA A 420 4.56 11.97 -17.27
N MET A 421 5.69 11.82 -16.57
CA MET A 421 6.94 12.51 -16.89
C MET A 421 7.51 12.08 -18.24
N SER A 422 7.37 10.80 -18.63
CA SER A 422 7.81 10.32 -19.94
C SER A 422 7.05 10.98 -21.10
N VAL A 423 5.76 11.28 -20.92
CA VAL A 423 4.93 11.98 -21.92
C VAL A 423 5.39 13.43 -22.07
N VAL A 424 5.55 14.14 -20.96
CA VAL A 424 6.03 15.53 -20.95
C VAL A 424 7.42 15.63 -21.57
N LEU A 425 8.31 14.70 -21.22
CA LEU A 425 9.65 14.64 -21.76
C LEU A 425 9.66 14.39 -23.27
N THR A 426 8.85 13.45 -23.75
CA THR A 426 8.72 13.17 -25.18
C THR A 426 8.25 14.41 -25.93
N LEU A 427 7.30 15.17 -25.36
CA LEU A 427 6.85 16.44 -25.93
C LEU A 427 7.98 17.48 -26.02
N ILE A 428 8.78 17.64 -24.96
CA ILE A 428 9.94 18.56 -24.94
C ILE A 428 10.94 18.20 -26.05
N ILE A 429 11.24 16.91 -26.19
CA ILE A 429 12.16 16.40 -27.21
C ILE A 429 11.62 16.68 -28.61
N VAL A 430 10.34 16.45 -28.85
CA VAL A 430 9.68 16.71 -30.14
C VAL A 430 9.75 18.21 -30.47
N VAL A 431 9.43 19.08 -29.52
CA VAL A 431 9.52 20.55 -29.70
C VAL A 431 10.95 20.99 -30.00
N ALA A 432 11.95 20.42 -29.32
CA ALA A 432 13.36 20.70 -29.59
C ALA A 432 13.77 20.25 -31.01
N ALA A 433 13.36 19.05 -31.44
CA ALA A 433 13.62 18.54 -32.77
C ALA A 433 12.99 19.42 -33.86
N PHE A 434 11.74 19.85 -33.69
CA PHE A 434 11.07 20.78 -34.61
C PHE A 434 11.78 22.13 -34.68
N THR A 435 12.29 22.63 -33.56
CA THR A 435 13.06 23.88 -33.52
C THR A 435 14.35 23.75 -34.35
N VAL A 436 15.05 22.61 -34.26
CA VAL A 436 16.23 22.33 -35.09
C VAL A 436 15.87 22.22 -36.57
N ILE A 437 14.77 21.55 -36.90
CA ILE A 437 14.30 21.42 -38.29
C ILE A 437 13.98 22.79 -38.88
N ALA A 438 13.17 23.60 -38.19
CA ALA A 438 12.74 24.92 -38.65
C ALA A 438 13.94 25.85 -38.86
N THR A 439 14.90 25.85 -37.93
CA THR A 439 16.11 26.66 -38.03
C THR A 439 17.02 26.21 -39.18
N LEU A 440 17.21 24.91 -39.37
CA LEU A 440 18.00 24.41 -40.51
C LEU A 440 17.35 24.71 -41.86
N ILE A 441 16.03 24.55 -41.99
CA ILE A 441 15.32 24.93 -43.22
C ILE A 441 15.52 26.41 -43.51
N MET A 442 15.39 27.27 -42.49
CA MET A 442 15.61 28.70 -42.65
C MET A 442 17.04 28.99 -43.15
N VAL A 443 18.06 28.34 -42.58
CA VAL A 443 19.44 28.50 -43.03
C VAL A 443 19.62 28.04 -44.48
N VAL A 444 19.00 26.93 -44.87
CA VAL A 444 19.05 26.43 -46.26
C VAL A 444 18.45 27.45 -47.24
N LEU A 445 17.30 28.05 -46.89
CA LEU A 445 16.64 29.05 -47.71
C LEU A 445 17.47 30.33 -47.84
N ASP A 446 18.05 30.82 -46.74
CA ASP A 446 18.93 32.00 -46.74
C ASP A 446 20.21 31.79 -47.56
N LYS A 447 20.66 30.54 -47.64
CA LYS A 447 21.89 30.11 -48.33
C LYS A 447 21.65 29.50 -49.71
N LYS A 448 20.43 29.57 -50.25
CA LYS A 448 20.06 28.98 -51.55
C LYS A 448 21.00 29.37 -52.70
N LYS A 449 21.39 30.65 -52.80
CA LYS A 449 22.34 31.16 -53.82
C LYS A 449 23.74 30.54 -53.69
N GLU A 450 24.24 30.41 -52.46
CA GLU A 450 25.56 29.82 -52.17
C GLU A 450 25.58 28.32 -52.50
N ILE A 451 24.51 27.59 -52.18
CA ILE A 451 24.35 26.17 -52.52
C ILE A 451 24.33 25.98 -54.04
N ALA A 452 23.58 26.83 -54.77
CA ALA A 452 23.50 26.77 -56.23
C ALA A 452 24.86 27.03 -56.90
N LEU A 453 25.64 28.00 -56.38
CA LEU A 453 26.99 28.28 -56.86
C LEU A 453 27.94 27.09 -56.63
N LEU A 454 27.90 26.49 -55.43
CA LEU A 454 28.69 25.28 -55.11
C LEU A 454 28.38 24.13 -56.06
N LYS A 455 27.09 23.89 -56.36
CA LYS A 455 26.69 22.87 -57.34
C LYS A 455 27.12 23.20 -58.76
N ALA A 456 27.05 24.46 -59.17
CA ALA A 456 27.48 24.89 -60.50
C ALA A 456 28.99 24.69 -60.72
N ILE A 457 29.79 24.78 -59.65
CA ILE A 457 31.24 24.51 -59.65
C ILE A 457 31.53 22.98 -59.60
N GLY A 458 30.53 22.14 -59.40
CA GLY A 458 30.64 20.67 -59.44
C GLY A 458 30.51 19.94 -58.10
N ALA A 459 30.00 20.59 -57.04
CA ALA A 459 29.72 19.90 -55.79
C ALA A 459 28.59 18.86 -55.94
N SER A 460 28.80 17.64 -55.44
CA SER A 460 27.80 16.58 -55.44
C SER A 460 26.71 16.80 -54.38
N ASP A 461 25.53 16.22 -54.60
CA ASP A 461 24.41 16.27 -53.64
C ASP A 461 24.79 15.67 -52.28
N ASP A 462 25.63 14.62 -52.27
CA ASP A 462 26.16 14.00 -51.06
C ASP A 462 27.12 14.93 -50.30
N ALA A 463 27.94 15.72 -51.01
CA ALA A 463 28.80 16.70 -50.36
C ALA A 463 27.98 17.79 -49.64
N ILE A 464 26.87 18.21 -50.24
CA ILE A 464 25.95 19.19 -49.64
C ILE A 464 25.21 18.58 -48.45
N LEU A 465 24.72 17.34 -48.59
CA LEU A 465 24.07 16.60 -47.51
C LEU A 465 24.98 16.53 -46.27
N ARG A 466 26.24 16.12 -46.44
CA ARG A 466 27.23 16.03 -45.34
C ARG A 466 27.48 17.37 -44.66
N VAL A 467 27.56 18.48 -45.42
CA VAL A 467 27.74 19.82 -44.84
C VAL A 467 26.60 20.16 -43.87
N PHE A 468 25.35 19.96 -44.28
CA PHE A 468 24.19 20.27 -43.44
C PHE A 468 24.02 19.30 -42.27
N VAL A 469 24.32 18.01 -42.46
CA VAL A 469 24.35 17.04 -41.35
C VAL A 469 25.42 17.41 -40.32
N TYR A 470 26.63 17.82 -40.75
CA TYR A 470 27.66 18.28 -39.82
C TYR A 470 27.26 19.58 -39.11
N GLN A 471 26.63 20.52 -39.80
CA GLN A 471 26.12 21.74 -39.18
C GLN A 471 25.08 21.40 -38.09
N GLY A 472 24.14 20.52 -38.40
CA GLY A 472 23.15 19.99 -37.46
C GLY A 472 23.78 19.27 -36.26
N GLY A 473 24.78 18.43 -36.51
CA GLY A 473 25.54 17.73 -35.48
C GLY A 473 26.29 18.69 -34.55
N ILE A 474 26.88 19.78 -35.06
CA ILE A 474 27.53 20.81 -34.23
C ILE A 474 26.51 21.51 -33.34
N ILE A 475 25.34 21.90 -33.88
CA ILE A 475 24.26 22.51 -33.09
C ILE A 475 23.80 21.55 -31.98
N GLY A 476 23.59 20.27 -32.32
CA GLY A 476 23.21 19.24 -31.36
C GLY A 476 24.25 19.01 -30.28
N LEU A 477 25.54 18.96 -30.64
CA LEU A 477 26.63 18.71 -29.68
C LEU A 477 26.86 19.91 -28.75
N VAL A 478 26.86 21.13 -29.29
CA VAL A 478 27.02 22.35 -28.47
C VAL A 478 25.79 22.56 -27.59
N GLY A 479 24.58 22.43 -28.14
CA GLY A 479 23.33 22.52 -27.38
C GLY A 479 23.25 21.49 -26.26
N THR A 480 23.54 20.22 -26.57
CA THR A 480 23.57 19.14 -25.57
C THR A 480 24.64 19.39 -24.51
N GLY A 481 25.84 19.82 -24.90
CA GLY A 481 26.91 20.14 -23.95
C GLY A 481 26.51 21.25 -22.98
N ILE A 482 25.96 22.36 -23.48
CA ILE A 482 25.45 23.45 -22.65
C ILE A 482 24.29 22.96 -21.77
N GLY A 483 23.38 22.16 -22.32
CA GLY A 483 22.24 21.61 -21.59
C GLY A 483 22.64 20.67 -20.45
N LEU A 484 23.61 19.78 -20.67
CA LEU A 484 24.13 18.90 -19.62
C LEU A 484 24.85 19.68 -18.52
N VAL A 485 25.63 20.72 -18.87
CA VAL A 485 26.28 21.59 -17.87
C VAL A 485 25.23 22.34 -17.06
N LEU A 486 24.24 22.95 -17.72
CA LEU A 486 23.14 23.66 -17.05
C LEU A 486 22.33 22.71 -16.16
N GLY A 487 21.99 21.51 -16.64
CA GLY A 487 21.33 20.48 -15.86
C GLY A 487 22.13 20.06 -14.64
N TYR A 488 23.43 19.80 -14.79
CA TYR A 488 24.32 19.41 -13.69
C TYR A 488 24.42 20.52 -12.62
N VAL A 489 24.66 21.77 -13.05
CA VAL A 489 24.73 22.93 -12.15
C VAL A 489 23.40 23.11 -11.41
N SER A 490 22.28 22.98 -12.12
CA SER A 490 20.94 23.09 -11.54
C SER A 490 20.69 22.00 -10.50
N CYS A 491 20.98 20.73 -10.81
CA CYS A 491 20.86 19.62 -9.87
C CYS A 491 21.72 19.84 -8.62
N LYS A 492 22.97 20.31 -8.78
CA LYS A 492 23.87 20.59 -7.66
C LYS A 492 23.34 21.74 -6.80
N LEU A 493 22.78 22.78 -7.42
CA LEU A 493 22.16 23.91 -6.72
C LEU A 493 20.91 23.47 -5.94
N LEU A 494 20.04 22.65 -6.55
CA LEU A 494 18.86 22.10 -5.88
C LEU A 494 19.25 21.24 -4.68
N ASN A 495 20.27 20.39 -4.83
CA ASN A 495 20.76 19.54 -3.74
C ASN A 495 21.38 20.38 -2.59
N ALA A 496 22.12 21.44 -2.92
CA ALA A 496 22.71 22.35 -1.93
C ALA A 496 21.65 23.18 -1.19
N TYR A 497 20.61 23.64 -1.88
CA TYR A 497 19.50 24.38 -1.28
C TYR A 497 18.67 23.49 -0.34
N GLY A 498 18.52 22.20 -0.68
CA GLY A 498 17.85 21.22 0.16
C GLY A 498 16.40 21.59 0.46
N PHE A 499 15.61 21.83 -0.60
CA PHE A 499 14.24 22.32 -0.50
C PHE A 499 13.41 21.49 0.49
N PRO A 500 12.92 22.09 1.59
CA PRO A 500 12.17 21.35 2.61
C PRO A 500 10.79 20.98 2.06
N LEU A 501 10.42 19.72 2.22
CA LEU A 501 9.10 19.20 1.86
C LEU A 501 8.37 18.82 3.14
N ASP A 502 7.03 18.99 3.17
CA ASP A 502 6.22 18.51 4.28
C ASP A 502 6.26 16.97 4.31
N PRO A 503 6.85 16.35 5.37
CA PRO A 503 6.95 14.91 5.48
C PRO A 503 5.58 14.21 5.51
N LYS A 504 4.51 14.91 5.87
CA LYS A 504 3.15 14.32 5.90
C LYS A 504 2.59 14.09 4.51
N VAL A 505 2.97 14.92 3.53
CA VAL A 505 2.46 14.87 2.16
C VAL A 505 3.41 14.10 1.24
N TYR A 506 4.71 14.42 1.32
CA TYR A 506 5.72 13.89 0.41
C TYR A 506 6.56 12.75 0.99
N PHE A 507 6.30 12.39 2.25
CA PHE A 507 6.98 11.32 2.98
C PHE A 507 8.51 11.44 3.15
N ILE A 508 9.09 12.52 2.63
CA ILE A 508 10.51 12.82 2.66
C ILE A 508 10.67 14.29 3.05
N SER A 509 11.64 14.59 3.91
CA SER A 509 11.85 15.94 4.46
C SER A 509 12.57 16.92 3.53
N LYS A 510 13.26 16.43 2.50
CA LYS A 510 14.06 17.23 1.56
C LYS A 510 13.88 16.68 0.15
N LEU A 511 13.93 17.54 -0.86
CA LEU A 511 13.89 17.10 -2.26
C LEU A 511 15.16 16.27 -2.59
N PRO A 512 15.02 14.98 -2.91
CA PRO A 512 16.16 14.16 -3.28
C PRO A 512 16.54 14.38 -4.73
N VAL A 513 17.82 14.71 -4.95
CA VAL A 513 18.38 14.86 -6.30
C VAL A 513 19.62 13.98 -6.36
N ASN A 514 19.57 12.90 -7.15
CA ASN A 514 20.74 12.07 -7.37
C ASN A 514 21.29 12.30 -8.78
N VAL A 515 22.55 12.74 -8.87
CA VAL A 515 23.23 13.01 -10.13
C VAL A 515 24.03 11.79 -10.55
N ARG A 516 23.38 10.90 -11.31
CA ARG A 516 24.02 9.69 -11.83
C ARG A 516 24.69 9.98 -13.18
N PRO A 517 26.02 9.80 -13.32
CA PRO A 517 26.73 10.05 -14.58
C PRO A 517 26.17 9.24 -15.75
N THR A 518 25.71 8.02 -15.48
CA THR A 518 25.11 7.12 -16.48
C THR A 518 23.87 7.72 -17.11
N GLU A 519 22.96 8.30 -16.31
CA GLU A 519 21.73 8.93 -16.81
C GLU A 519 22.02 10.17 -17.66
N PHE A 520 23.02 10.97 -17.26
CA PHE A 520 23.47 12.14 -18.02
C PHE A 520 24.11 11.75 -19.36
N ILE A 521 24.91 10.69 -19.38
CA ILE A 521 25.54 10.19 -20.61
C ILE A 521 24.47 9.64 -21.56
N ILE A 522 23.54 8.82 -21.07
CA ILE A 522 22.44 8.28 -21.89
C ILE A 522 21.58 9.41 -22.46
N THR A 523 21.21 10.39 -21.62
CA THR A 523 20.49 11.59 -22.02
C THR A 523 21.23 12.35 -23.13
N GLY A 524 22.53 12.56 -22.98
CA GLY A 524 23.35 13.24 -23.97
C GLY A 524 23.41 12.48 -25.31
N ILE A 525 23.60 11.16 -25.26
CA ILE A 525 23.64 10.32 -26.47
C ILE A 525 22.29 10.36 -27.20
N VAL A 526 21.18 10.17 -26.48
CA VAL A 526 19.83 10.21 -27.05
C VAL A 526 19.53 11.57 -27.67
N ALA A 527 19.88 12.67 -26.98
CA ALA A 527 19.68 14.02 -27.51
C ALA A 527 20.45 14.27 -28.81
N ILE A 528 21.72 13.84 -28.87
CA ILE A 528 22.55 13.97 -30.07
C ILE A 528 21.98 13.13 -31.21
N LEU A 529 21.54 11.89 -30.95
CA LEU A 529 20.93 11.02 -31.96
C LEU A 529 19.65 11.65 -32.53
N ILE A 530 18.80 12.21 -31.68
CA ILE A 530 17.56 12.87 -32.11
C ILE A 530 17.87 14.12 -32.94
N CYS A 531 18.85 14.92 -32.52
CA CYS A 531 19.30 16.06 -33.32
C CYS A 531 19.79 15.59 -34.70
N LEU A 532 20.65 14.57 -34.76
CA LEU A 532 21.14 14.03 -36.02
C LEU A 532 19.99 13.56 -36.93
N VAL A 533 19.04 12.79 -36.40
CA VAL A 533 17.87 12.32 -37.16
C VAL A 533 17.03 13.49 -37.66
N ALA A 534 16.76 14.49 -36.81
CA ALA A 534 16.01 15.68 -37.17
C ALA A 534 16.69 16.48 -38.31
N THR A 535 18.02 16.45 -38.37
CA THR A 535 18.80 17.21 -39.38
C THR A 535 18.82 16.55 -40.76
N ILE A 536 18.47 15.27 -40.86
CA ILE A 536 18.46 14.52 -42.13
C ILE A 536 17.44 15.14 -43.11
N PHE A 537 16.24 15.49 -42.63
CA PHE A 537 15.18 16.01 -43.49
C PHE A 537 15.55 17.35 -44.16
N PRO A 538 15.99 18.39 -43.44
CA PRO A 538 16.46 19.64 -44.05
C PRO A 538 17.71 19.44 -44.93
N ALA A 539 18.64 18.57 -44.53
CA ALA A 539 19.84 18.31 -45.32
C ALA A 539 19.50 17.69 -46.67
N PHE A 540 18.52 16.78 -46.71
CA PHE A 540 18.03 16.18 -47.94
C PHE A 540 17.29 17.18 -48.83
N TYR A 541 16.53 18.09 -48.23
CA TYR A 541 15.90 19.20 -48.94
C TYR A 541 16.95 20.12 -49.60
N ALA A 542 18.02 20.47 -48.88
CA ALA A 542 19.13 21.28 -49.39
C ALA A 542 19.89 20.59 -50.54
N ALA A 543 20.15 19.29 -50.39
CA ALA A 543 20.83 18.47 -51.38
C ALA A 543 20.03 18.35 -52.69
N ARG A 544 18.70 18.48 -52.68
CA ARG A 544 17.86 18.39 -53.90
C ARG A 544 17.63 19.72 -54.62
N LEU A 545 18.17 20.84 -54.14
CA LEU A 545 18.05 22.14 -54.81
C LEU A 545 18.74 22.13 -56.18
N ARG A 546 18.05 22.60 -57.23
CA ARG A 546 18.61 22.72 -58.58
C ARG A 546 19.43 24.02 -58.70
N PRO A 547 20.59 24.01 -59.38
CA PRO A 547 21.40 25.22 -59.57
C PRO A 547 20.63 26.36 -60.25
N SER A 548 19.76 26.02 -61.21
CA SER A 548 18.88 26.97 -61.91
C SER A 548 17.98 27.75 -60.97
N ASP A 549 17.44 27.09 -59.94
CA ASP A 549 16.40 27.67 -59.07
C ASP A 549 17.00 28.64 -58.05
N GLY A 550 18.31 28.53 -57.78
CA GLY A 550 19.03 29.47 -56.91
C GLY A 550 19.58 30.69 -57.66
N LEU A 551 19.89 30.56 -58.96
CA LEU A 551 20.42 31.65 -59.78
C LEU A 551 19.34 32.47 -60.48
N ARG A 552 18.13 31.91 -60.68
CA ARG A 552 17.00 32.58 -61.36
C ARG A 552 16.21 33.55 -60.47
N SER A 553 16.42 33.54 -59.15
CA SER A 553 15.75 34.48 -58.24
C SER A 553 16.49 35.83 -58.17
N GLU A 554 16.14 36.71 -59.11
CA GLU A 554 16.06 38.15 -58.86
C GLU A 554 14.59 38.52 -58.59
#